data_AF-A0A139WWJ3-F1
#
_entry.id   AF-A0A139WWJ3-F1
#
_cell.length_a   1.000
_cell.length_b   1.000
_cell.length_c   1.000
_cell.angle_alpha   90.00
_cell.angle_beta   90.00
_cell.angle_gamma   90.00
#
_symmetry.space_group_name_H-M   'P 1'
#
loop_
_entity.id
_entity.type
_entity.pdbx_description
1 polymer ?
#
loop_
_entity_poly.entity_id
_entity_poly.type
_entity_poly.pdbx_seq_one_letter_code
_entity_poly.pdbx_strand_id
1 'polypeptide(L)'
;MYNQEGSRMQTFLAIVNKALRQSVVVLGLMLFISLSGLFFFTQQPSYAVTSRANQLTPEEKIDRAYEYNEAAGLREEDRQKAYEQAIEDSNSPKTIEKTYERNIKAEEQENQSPNILEQTKELVDQVTTK
;
A
#
# COMPACT_ATOMS: atom_id res chain seq x y z
N MET A 1 83.59 -11.83 -23.53
CA MET A 1 82.97 -11.33 -22.28
C MET A 1 81.94 -10.20 -22.47
N TYR A 2 81.56 -9.82 -23.70
CA TYR A 2 80.69 -8.63 -23.93
C TYR A 2 79.16 -8.90 -23.93
N ASN A 3 78.71 -10.17 -23.91
CA ASN A 3 77.28 -10.51 -24.04
C ASN A 3 76.51 -10.62 -22.71
N GLN A 4 77.21 -10.64 -21.57
CA GLN A 4 76.58 -10.89 -20.27
C GLN A 4 75.96 -9.63 -19.67
N GLU A 5 76.53 -8.45 -19.95
CA GLU A 5 76.04 -7.18 -19.42
C GLU A 5 74.77 -6.69 -20.14
N GLY A 6 74.69 -6.85 -21.46
CA GLY A 6 73.50 -6.51 -22.24
C GLY A 6 72.27 -7.34 -21.85
N SER A 7 72.44 -8.64 -21.58
CA SER A 7 71.37 -9.51 -21.11
C SER A 7 70.85 -9.12 -19.72
N ARG A 8 71.74 -8.70 -18.81
CA ARG A 8 71.35 -8.24 -17.46
C ARG A 8 70.61 -6.91 -17.50
N MET A 9 71.06 -5.98 -18.36
CA MET A 9 70.41 -4.68 -18.58
C MET A 9 68.99 -4.84 -19.13
N GLN A 10 68.79 -5.72 -20.13
CA GLN A 10 67.47 -5.99 -20.71
C GLN A 10 66.51 -6.63 -19.69
N THR A 11 67.01 -7.56 -18.88
CA THR A 11 66.22 -8.19 -17.81
C THR A 11 65.80 -7.18 -16.75
N PHE A 12 66.72 -6.29 -16.35
CA PHE A 12 66.43 -5.22 -15.41
C PHE A 12 65.35 -4.26 -15.94
N LEU A 13 65.49 -3.81 -17.19
CA LEU A 13 64.50 -2.95 -17.85
C LEU A 13 63.12 -3.63 -17.95
N ALA A 14 63.08 -4.93 -18.24
CA ALA A 14 61.83 -5.69 -18.29
C ALA A 14 61.13 -5.76 -16.92
N ILE A 15 61.89 -5.95 -15.84
CA ILE A 15 61.36 -5.98 -14.47
C ILE A 15 60.80 -4.60 -14.09
N VAL A 16 61.55 -3.53 -14.36
CA VAL A 16 61.11 -2.16 -14.08
C VAL A 16 59.84 -1.80 -14.87
N ASN A 17 59.80 -2.15 -16.15
CA ASN A 17 58.65 -1.86 -17.00
C ASN A 17 57.40 -2.66 -16.57
N LYS A 18 57.59 -3.91 -16.13
CA LYS A 18 56.52 -4.73 -15.54
C LYS A 18 56.00 -4.12 -14.24
N ALA A 19 56.89 -3.69 -13.35
CA ALA A 19 56.53 -3.07 -12.08
C ALA A 19 55.78 -1.73 -12.29
N LEU A 20 56.23 -0.91 -13.25
CA LEU A 20 55.55 0.34 -13.62
C LEU A 20 54.15 0.08 -14.18
N ARG A 21 54.01 -0.86 -15.12
CA ARG A 21 52.69 -1.23 -15.67
C ARG A 21 51.75 -1.76 -14.59
N GLN A 22 52.25 -2.60 -13.69
CA GLN A 22 51.46 -3.12 -12.57
C GLN A 22 51.04 -2.00 -11.62
N SER A 23 51.93 -1.04 -11.33
CA SER A 23 51.61 0.14 -10.53
C SER A 23 50.53 1.01 -11.16
N VAL A 24 50.62 1.27 -12.48
CA VAL A 24 49.60 2.03 -13.22
C VAL A 24 48.24 1.34 -13.16
N VAL A 25 48.19 0.01 -13.33
CA VAL A 25 46.94 -0.75 -13.25
C VAL A 25 46.33 -0.67 -11.85
N VAL A 26 47.13 -0.85 -10.79
CA VAL A 26 46.65 -0.79 -9.40
C VAL A 26 46.14 0.61 -9.04
N LEU A 27 46.88 1.66 -9.42
CA LEU A 27 46.45 3.04 -9.19
C LEU A 27 45.17 3.36 -9.97
N GLY A 28 45.06 2.90 -11.21
CA GLY A 28 43.84 3.06 -12.01
C GLY A 28 42.64 2.37 -11.37
N LEU A 29 42.81 1.16 -10.85
CA LEU A 29 41.75 0.40 -10.18
C LEU A 29 41.32 1.05 -8.87
N MET A 30 42.27 1.52 -8.06
CA MET A 30 41.96 2.32 -6.85
C MET A 30 41.17 3.57 -7.20
N LEU A 31 41.61 4.31 -8.21
CA LEU A 31 40.96 5.55 -8.64
C LEU A 31 39.53 5.25 -9.14
N PHE A 32 39.35 4.17 -9.91
CA PHE A 32 38.03 3.74 -10.38
C PHE A 32 37.08 3.38 -9.24
N ILE A 33 37.57 2.66 -8.22
CA ILE A 33 36.77 2.31 -7.03
C ILE A 33 36.40 3.57 -6.24
N SER A 34 37.36 4.48 -6.02
CA SER A 34 37.12 5.75 -5.32
C SER A 34 36.11 6.63 -6.04
N LEU A 35 36.20 6.75 -7.37
CA LEU A 35 35.25 7.50 -8.18
C LEU A 35 33.88 6.81 -8.27
N SER A 36 33.82 5.48 -8.29
CA SER A 36 32.55 4.74 -8.31
C SER A 36 31.73 5.05 -7.05
N GLY A 37 32.40 5.21 -5.90
CA GLY A 37 31.77 5.64 -4.65
C GLY A 37 31.00 6.94 -4.76
N LEU A 38 31.48 7.91 -5.55
CA LEU A 38 30.83 9.22 -5.74
C LEU A 38 29.45 9.10 -6.41
N PHE A 39 29.22 8.07 -7.22
CA PHE A 39 27.95 7.87 -7.92
C PHE A 39 26.89 7.14 -7.07
N PHE A 40 27.31 6.39 -6.04
CA PHE A 40 26.39 5.71 -5.11
C PHE A 40 25.73 6.65 -4.09
N PHE A 41 26.25 7.87 -3.91
CA PHE A 41 25.67 8.87 -3.00
C PHE A 41 24.59 9.75 -3.62
N THR A 42 24.08 9.40 -4.81
CA THR A 42 22.80 9.92 -5.25
C THR A 42 21.73 9.28 -4.36
N GLN A 43 21.53 9.87 -3.18
CA GLN A 43 20.42 9.57 -2.28
C GLN A 43 19.15 9.65 -3.13
N GLN A 44 18.63 8.50 -3.54
CA GLN A 44 17.25 8.45 -4.01
C GLN A 44 16.43 9.02 -2.85
N PRO A 45 15.67 10.11 -3.05
CA PRO A 45 14.84 10.62 -1.99
C PRO A 45 13.92 9.48 -1.58
N SER A 46 13.98 9.09 -0.30
CA SER A 46 13.03 8.14 0.24
C SER A 46 11.64 8.75 0.10
N TYR A 47 10.89 8.29 -0.91
CA TYR A 47 9.52 8.73 -1.16
C TYR A 47 8.57 8.36 -0.01
N ALA A 48 9.04 7.62 0.99
CA ALA A 48 8.30 7.38 2.22
C ALA A 48 7.96 8.71 2.92
N VAL A 49 8.89 9.66 2.99
CA VAL A 49 8.67 10.96 3.67
C VAL A 49 7.83 11.92 2.82
N THR A 50 7.91 11.85 1.49
CA THR A 50 7.13 12.70 0.57
C THR A 50 5.75 12.14 0.24
N SER A 51 5.42 10.93 0.73
CA SER A 51 4.10 10.37 0.53
C SER A 51 3.04 11.31 1.11
N ARG A 52 2.00 11.61 0.32
CA ARG A 52 0.88 12.47 0.72
C ARG A 52 0.28 12.07 2.07
N ALA A 53 0.36 10.79 2.43
CA ALA A 53 -0.08 10.24 3.70
C ALA A 53 0.69 10.79 4.92
N ASN A 54 1.98 11.14 4.76
CA ASN A 54 2.79 11.72 5.83
C ASN A 54 2.60 13.24 6.01
N GLN A 55 2.03 13.91 5.01
CA GLN A 55 1.71 15.35 5.06
C GLN A 55 0.35 15.65 5.68
N LEU A 56 -0.48 14.63 5.89
CA LEU A 56 -1.80 14.78 6.50
C LEU A 56 -1.70 15.17 7.97
N THR A 57 -2.61 16.02 8.41
CA THR A 57 -2.84 16.28 9.82
C THR A 57 -3.31 15.00 10.53
N PRO A 58 -3.19 14.90 11.87
CA PRO A 58 -3.71 13.76 12.62
C PRO A 58 -5.19 13.47 12.35
N GLU A 59 -6.01 14.52 12.20
CA GLU A 59 -7.45 14.42 11.90
C GLU A 59 -7.69 13.83 10.50
N GLU A 60 -7.00 14.35 9.49
CA GLU A 60 -7.09 13.86 8.11
C GLU A 60 -6.64 12.39 7.97
N LYS A 61 -5.72 11.94 8.83
CA LYS A 61 -5.32 10.52 8.88
C LYS A 61 -6.43 9.62 9.42
N ILE A 62 -7.14 10.10 10.44
CA ILE A 62 -8.28 9.39 11.03
C ILE A 62 -9.42 9.33 10.02
N ASP A 63 -9.77 10.45 9.40
CA ASP A 63 -10.84 10.50 8.39
C ASP A 63 -10.55 9.59 7.20
N ARG A 64 -9.30 9.58 6.70
CA ARG A 64 -8.88 8.65 5.65
C ARG A 64 -9.04 7.20 6.07
N ALA A 65 -8.72 6.86 7.32
CA ALA A 65 -8.86 5.49 7.80
C ALA A 65 -10.33 5.04 7.72
N TYR A 66 -11.28 5.91 8.05
CA TYR A 66 -12.71 5.60 7.92
C TYR A 66 -13.22 5.63 6.46
N GLU A 67 -12.63 6.45 5.59
CA GLU A 67 -13.04 6.54 4.18
C GLU A 67 -12.58 5.32 3.34
N TYR A 68 -11.39 4.79 3.61
CA TYR A 68 -10.77 3.73 2.78
C TYR A 68 -10.78 2.34 3.41
N ASN A 69 -11.06 2.21 4.71
CA ASN A 69 -11.04 0.92 5.39
C ASN A 69 -12.43 0.61 5.96
N GLU A 70 -13.14 -0.28 5.28
CA GLU A 70 -14.43 -0.81 5.73
C GLU A 70 -14.33 -1.50 7.10
N ALA A 71 -13.16 -2.02 7.46
CA ALA A 71 -12.89 -2.61 8.78
C ALA A 71 -12.59 -1.57 9.88
N ALA A 72 -12.49 -0.27 9.57
CA ALA A 72 -12.35 0.78 10.58
C ALA A 72 -13.61 0.89 11.46
N GLY A 73 -14.75 0.35 11.01
CA GLY A 73 -16.00 0.35 11.74
C GLY A 73 -16.64 1.74 11.82
N LEU A 74 -17.68 1.85 12.66
CA LEU A 74 -18.35 3.13 12.92
C LEU A 74 -17.48 4.03 13.81
N ARG A 75 -17.43 5.33 13.47
CA ARG A 75 -16.82 6.34 14.34
C ARG A 75 -17.52 6.35 15.69
N GLU A 76 -16.75 6.53 16.75
CA GLU A 76 -17.31 6.58 18.12
C GLU A 76 -18.31 7.72 18.28
N GLU A 77 -18.10 8.85 17.58
CA GLU A 77 -19.03 9.98 17.53
C GLU A 77 -20.40 9.59 16.95
N ASP A 78 -20.41 8.78 15.88
CA ASP A 78 -21.65 8.34 15.24
C ASP A 78 -22.34 7.27 16.07
N ARG A 79 -21.57 6.42 16.76
CA ARG A 79 -22.11 5.49 17.76
C ARG A 79 -22.77 6.24 18.92
N GLN A 80 -22.14 7.29 19.43
CA GLN A 80 -22.67 8.12 20.51
C GLN A 80 -23.99 8.79 20.08
N LYS A 81 -24.04 9.37 18.87
CA LYS A 81 -25.26 9.95 18.30
C LYS A 81 -26.38 8.93 18.16
N ALA A 82 -26.07 7.72 17.72
CA ALA A 82 -27.08 6.66 17.61
C ALA A 82 -27.67 6.28 18.98
N TYR A 83 -26.83 6.22 20.04
CA TYR A 83 -27.30 6.02 21.40
C TYR A 83 -28.17 7.18 21.90
N GLU A 84 -27.74 8.43 21.69
CA GLU A 84 -28.50 9.62 22.08
C GLU A 84 -29.87 9.67 21.38
N GLN A 85 -29.90 9.39 20.07
CA GLN A 85 -31.13 9.32 19.30
C GLN A 85 -32.05 8.19 19.81
N ALA A 86 -31.51 7.02 20.11
CA ALA A 86 -32.31 5.91 20.65
C ALA A 86 -32.93 6.27 22.02
N ILE A 87 -32.19 6.99 22.87
CA ILE A 87 -32.72 7.49 24.15
C ILE A 87 -33.81 8.53 23.91
N GLU A 88 -33.61 9.49 23.00
CA GLU A 88 -34.61 10.50 22.65
C GLU A 88 -35.89 9.85 22.11
N ASP A 89 -35.76 8.91 21.17
CA ASP A 89 -36.88 8.20 20.56
C ASP A 89 -37.67 7.39 21.62
N SER A 90 -36.98 6.81 22.61
CA SER A 90 -37.59 6.06 23.71
C SER A 90 -38.40 6.92 24.69
N ASN A 91 -38.09 8.22 24.79
CA ASN A 91 -38.71 9.12 25.76
C ASN A 91 -40.05 9.70 25.30
N SER A 92 -40.49 9.47 24.06
CA SER A 92 -41.76 9.96 23.54
C SER A 92 -42.60 8.82 22.91
N PRO A 93 -43.86 8.61 23.37
CA PRO A 93 -44.74 7.59 22.80
C PRO A 93 -44.96 7.74 21.29
N LYS A 94 -44.95 9.00 20.81
CA LYS A 94 -45.19 9.38 19.42
C LYS A 94 -43.99 9.07 18.51
N THR A 95 -42.79 8.99 19.06
CA THR A 95 -41.55 8.63 18.35
C THR A 95 -41.33 7.12 18.33
N ILE A 96 -41.75 6.41 19.38
CA ILE A 96 -41.77 4.94 19.41
C ILE A 96 -42.62 4.38 18.27
N GLU A 97 -43.84 4.90 18.11
CA GLU A 97 -44.78 4.45 17.05
C GLU A 97 -44.20 4.71 15.65
N LYS A 98 -43.63 5.90 15.42
CA LYS A 98 -42.98 6.25 14.14
C LYS A 98 -41.73 5.42 13.84
N THR A 99 -40.96 5.09 14.86
CA THR A 99 -39.73 4.28 14.71
C THR A 99 -40.10 2.82 14.42
N TYR A 100 -41.13 2.30 15.10
CA TYR A 100 -41.69 0.99 14.81
C TYR A 100 -42.20 0.90 13.37
N GLU A 101 -43.01 1.86 12.92
CA GLU A 101 -43.48 1.89 11.52
C GLU A 101 -42.34 1.98 10.50
N ARG A 102 -41.29 2.75 10.79
CA ARG A 102 -40.11 2.86 9.91
C ARG A 102 -39.36 1.54 9.83
N ASN A 103 -39.17 0.85 10.96
CA ASN A 103 -38.45 -0.41 11.02
C ASN A 103 -39.22 -1.52 10.30
N ILE A 104 -40.55 -1.60 10.47
CA ILE A 104 -41.41 -2.53 9.73
C ILE A 104 -41.30 -2.29 8.22
N LYS A 105 -41.36 -1.03 7.77
CA LYS A 105 -41.23 -0.70 6.34
C LYS A 105 -39.86 -1.02 5.77
N ALA A 106 -38.80 -0.80 6.55
CA ALA A 106 -37.44 -1.14 6.15
C ALA A 106 -37.26 -2.66 6.06
N GLU A 107 -37.78 -3.42 7.03
CA GLU A 107 -37.79 -4.88 7.00
C GLU A 107 -38.62 -5.42 5.83
N GLU A 108 -39.79 -4.84 5.54
CA GLU A 108 -40.60 -5.18 4.37
C GLU A 108 -39.92 -4.85 3.04
N GLN A 109 -39.13 -3.77 2.97
CA GLN A 109 -38.32 -3.42 1.79
C GLN A 109 -37.10 -4.33 1.62
N GLU A 110 -36.43 -4.71 2.71
CA GLU A 110 -35.25 -5.56 2.69
C GLU A 110 -35.62 -7.04 2.47
N ASN A 111 -36.79 -7.46 2.96
CA ASN A 111 -37.40 -8.78 2.69
C ASN A 111 -38.32 -8.79 1.46
N GLN A 112 -38.14 -7.86 0.50
CA GLN A 112 -38.62 -8.06 -0.88
C GLN A 112 -37.80 -9.14 -1.59
N SER A 113 -37.68 -10.30 -0.96
CA SER A 113 -37.30 -11.52 -1.66
C SER A 113 -38.34 -11.75 -2.77
N PRO A 114 -37.89 -12.06 -4.00
CA PRO A 114 -38.80 -12.25 -5.12
C PRO A 114 -39.85 -13.28 -4.71
N ASN A 115 -41.10 -12.92 -4.96
CA ASN A 115 -42.31 -13.62 -4.58
C ASN A 115 -42.21 -15.12 -4.93
N ILE A 116 -41.67 -15.92 -3.99
CA ILE A 116 -41.42 -17.36 -4.18
C ILE A 116 -42.74 -18.07 -4.49
N LEU A 117 -43.84 -17.53 -3.96
CA LEU A 117 -45.19 -18.00 -4.22
C LEU A 117 -45.61 -17.80 -5.69
N GLU A 118 -45.19 -16.71 -6.32
CA GLU A 118 -45.46 -16.40 -7.72
C GLU A 118 -44.64 -17.29 -8.66
N GLN A 119 -43.35 -17.49 -8.35
CA GLN A 119 -42.48 -18.43 -9.07
C GLN A 119 -42.97 -19.89 -8.94
N THR A 120 -43.49 -20.27 -7.77
CA THR A 120 -44.06 -21.60 -7.54
C THR A 120 -45.35 -21.80 -8.34
N LYS A 121 -46.19 -20.77 -8.45
CA LYS A 121 -47.41 -20.80 -9.28
C LYS A 121 -47.08 -21.00 -10.76
N GLU A 122 -46.08 -20.28 -11.25
CA GLU A 122 -45.63 -20.36 -12.64
C GLU A 122 -45.05 -21.75 -12.98
N LEU A 123 -44.26 -22.33 -12.07
CA LEU A 123 -43.73 -23.69 -12.19
C LEU A 123 -44.84 -24.76 -12.21
N VAL A 124 -45.88 -24.60 -11.39
CA VAL A 124 -47.00 -25.56 -11.34
C VAL A 124 -47.86 -25.47 -12.61
N ASP A 125 -48.14 -24.28 -13.12
CA ASP A 125 -48.87 -24.10 -14.38
C ASP A 125 -48.10 -24.66 -15.58
N GLN A 126 -46.76 -24.53 -15.59
CA GLN A 126 -45.91 -25.07 -16.66
C GLN A 126 -45.84 -26.60 -16.65
N VAL A 127 -45.93 -27.25 -15.49
CA VAL A 127 -45.90 -28.72 -15.36
C VAL A 127 -47.29 -29.34 -15.60
N THR A 128 -48.36 -28.58 -15.32
CA THR A 128 -49.74 -29.09 -15.40
C THR A 128 -50.37 -28.86 -16.77
N THR A 129 -49.85 -27.92 -17.57
CA THR A 129 -50.27 -27.71 -18.96
C THR A 129 -49.55 -28.71 -19.87
N LYS A 130 -50.29 -29.74 -20.30
CA LYS A 130 -49.86 -30.84 -21.17
C LYS A 130 -50.25 -30.58 -22.61
#